data_AF-A0AAX3WR65-F1
#
_entry.id   AF-A0AAX3WR65-F1
#
_cell.length_a   1.000
_cell.length_b   1.000
_cell.length_c   1.000
_cell.angle_alpha   90.00
_cell.angle_beta   90.00
_cell.angle_gamma   90.00
#
_symmetry.space_group_name_H-M   'P 1'
#
loop_
_entity.id
_entity.type
_entity.pdbx_description
1 polymer ?
#
loop_
_entity_poly.entity_id
_entity_poly.type
_entity_poly.pdbx_seq_one_letter_code
_entity_poly.pdbx_strand_id
1 'polypeptide(L)'
;MATLYELTDQYKMLQNFIEENNVEGFELALSQIKGEIGEKLEGYAMVLKNIESDITGIKTEEKRLADRRKVMESNLTRIKENMADALLTVEGNRVKTEKFTFSFRKSTSVQINNDAAIPPQFIKVEKTISRADLAKALKAGEQIEGAQLVENQSLSIR
;
A
#
# COMPACT_ATOMS: atom_id res chain seq x y z
N MET A 1 -0.14 26.60 -0.99
CA MET A 1 -0.96 26.52 -2.21
C MET A 1 0.02 26.35 -3.35
N ALA A 2 0.11 25.14 -3.91
CA ALA A 2 0.97 24.92 -5.08
C ALA A 2 0.27 25.60 -6.26
N THR A 3 0.88 26.66 -6.78
CA THR A 3 0.48 27.26 -8.04
C THR A 3 0.84 26.27 -9.14
N LEU A 4 -0.13 25.91 -9.97
CA LEU A 4 0.10 25.16 -11.20
C LEU A 4 1.16 25.92 -12.00
N TYR A 5 2.35 25.34 -12.18
CA TYR A 5 3.39 25.97 -12.99
C TYR A 5 2.92 26.06 -14.44
N GLU A 6 3.14 27.20 -15.09
CA GLU A 6 2.89 27.33 -16.52
C GLU A 6 3.90 26.48 -17.29
N LEU A 7 3.47 25.28 -17.65
CA LEU A 7 4.25 24.37 -18.48
C LEU A 7 4.22 24.84 -19.94
N THR A 8 5.36 24.77 -20.61
CA THR A 8 5.37 24.85 -22.08
C THR A 8 4.64 23.63 -22.66
N ASP A 9 4.18 23.72 -23.91
CA ASP A 9 3.34 22.67 -24.51
C ASP A 9 4.01 21.29 -24.49
N GLN A 10 5.34 21.23 -24.57
CA GLN A 10 6.11 19.98 -24.49
C GLN A 10 6.02 19.31 -23.11
N TYR A 11 6.06 20.09 -22.02
CA TYR A 11 5.95 19.54 -20.66
C TYR A 11 4.50 19.27 -20.25
N LYS A 12 3.52 20.00 -20.82
CA LYS A 12 2.10 19.65 -20.69
C LYS A 12 1.80 18.28 -21.28
N MET A 13 2.37 17.98 -22.45
CA MET A 13 2.24 16.65 -23.07
C MET A 13 2.79 15.55 -22.16
N LEU A 14 3.94 15.76 -21.50
CA LEU A 14 4.46 14.79 -20.53
C LEU A 14 3.50 14.56 -19.37
N GLN A 15 2.92 15.62 -18.81
CA GLN A 15 1.97 15.48 -17.71
C GLN A 15 0.70 14.71 -18.16
N ASN A 16 0.16 15.02 -19.34
CA ASN A 16 -1.00 14.33 -19.88
C ASN A 16 -0.74 12.82 -20.09
N PHE A 17 0.43 12.44 -20.63
CA PHE A 17 0.75 11.02 -20.81
C PHE A 17 0.87 10.27 -19.49
N ILE A 18 1.28 10.94 -18.40
CA ILE A 18 1.30 10.35 -17.06
C ILE A 18 -0.13 10.15 -16.55
N GLU A 19 -1.01 11.13 -16.73
CA GLU A 19 -2.43 11.04 -16.35
C GLU A 19 -3.16 9.92 -17.11
N GLU A 20 -2.84 9.73 -18.39
CA GLU A 20 -3.38 8.66 -19.24
C GLU A 20 -2.71 7.29 -19.01
N ASN A 21 -1.69 7.22 -18.14
CA ASN A 21 -0.86 6.03 -17.94
C ASN A 21 -0.23 5.49 -19.25
N ASN A 22 0.08 6.39 -20.18
CA ASN A 22 0.67 6.08 -21.47
C ASN A 22 2.20 6.14 -21.42
N VAL A 23 2.80 5.02 -21.00
CA VAL A 23 4.25 4.90 -20.82
C VAL A 23 5.02 5.10 -22.13
N GLU A 24 4.53 4.55 -23.24
CA GLU A 24 5.21 4.67 -24.55
C GLU A 24 5.20 6.11 -25.06
N GLY A 25 4.07 6.81 -24.93
CA GLY A 25 3.95 8.23 -25.28
C GLY A 25 4.82 9.12 -24.41
N PHE A 26 4.92 8.81 -23.11
CA PHE A 26 5.76 9.52 -22.16
C PHE A 26 7.25 9.44 -22.52
N GLU A 27 7.77 8.22 -22.75
CA GLU A 27 9.18 8.00 -23.13
C GLU A 27 9.52 8.67 -24.47
N LEU A 28 8.60 8.58 -25.45
CA LEU A 28 8.77 9.24 -26.73
C LEU A 28 8.84 10.77 -26.58
N ALA A 29 7.92 11.36 -25.82
CA ALA A 29 7.90 12.79 -25.56
C ALA A 29 9.18 13.26 -24.84
N LEU A 30 9.67 12.50 -23.86
CA LEU A 30 10.94 12.79 -23.17
C LEU A 30 12.12 12.88 -24.14
N SER A 31 12.20 11.94 -25.08
CA SER A 31 13.29 11.89 -26.07
C SER A 31 13.24 13.04 -27.07
N GLN A 32 12.05 13.61 -27.30
CA GLN A 32 11.81 14.67 -28.27
C GLN A 32 12.04 16.08 -27.70
N ILE A 33 12.12 16.23 -26.37
CA ILE A 33 12.38 17.51 -25.72
C ILE A 33 13.81 17.96 -26.00
N LYS A 34 13.91 19.05 -26.75
CA LYS A 34 15.15 19.73 -27.14
C LYS A 34 15.17 21.12 -26.54
N GLY A 35 16.34 21.55 -26.09
CA GLY A 35 16.53 22.85 -25.43
C GLY A 35 17.84 22.86 -24.66
N GLU A 36 18.17 23.99 -24.05
CA GLU A 36 19.31 24.07 -23.15
C GLU A 36 19.09 23.18 -21.91
N ILE A 37 20.18 22.64 -21.37
CA ILE A 37 20.08 21.69 -20.25
C ILE A 37 19.39 22.31 -19.03
N GLY A 38 19.57 23.62 -18.80
CA GLY A 38 18.91 24.36 -17.72
C GLY A 38 17.40 24.40 -17.89
N GLU A 39 16.91 24.82 -19.06
CA GLU A 39 15.47 24.88 -19.38
C GLU A 39 14.83 23.49 -19.32
N LYS A 40 15.56 22.45 -19.71
CA LYS A 40 15.12 21.05 -19.59
C LYS A 40 14.92 20.63 -18.15
N LEU A 41 15.92 20.86 -17.31
CA LEU A 41 15.86 20.51 -15.90
C LEU A 41 14.76 21.28 -15.17
N GLU A 42 14.57 22.56 -15.51
CA GLU A 42 13.51 23.39 -14.94
C GLU A 42 12.12 22.88 -15.33
N GLY A 43 11.89 22.58 -16.61
CA GLY A 43 10.62 22.00 -17.06
C GLY A 43 10.32 20.63 -16.44
N TYR A 44 11.32 19.76 -16.31
CA TYR A 44 11.16 18.48 -15.59
C TYR A 44 10.84 18.69 -14.10
N ALA A 45 11.48 19.66 -13.44
CA ALA A 45 11.20 19.96 -12.05
C ALA A 45 9.77 20.47 -11.84
N MET A 46 9.24 21.27 -12.77
CA MET A 46 7.85 21.72 -12.74
C MET A 46 6.86 20.55 -12.89
N VAL A 47 7.08 19.64 -13.86
CA VAL A 47 6.26 18.43 -14.04
C VAL A 47 6.31 17.55 -12.80
N LEU A 48 7.50 17.35 -12.22
CA LEU A 48 7.67 16.59 -10.98
C LEU A 48 6.86 17.19 -9.83
N LYS A 49 6.90 18.52 -9.65
CA LYS A 49 6.15 19.19 -8.57
C LYS A 49 4.64 19.07 -8.73
N ASN A 50 4.13 19.11 -9.97
CA ASN A 50 2.71 18.87 -10.22
C ASN A 50 2.32 17.44 -9.80
N ILE A 51 3.09 16.43 -10.23
CA ILE A 51 2.83 15.03 -9.88
C ILE A 51 2.93 14.79 -8.37
N GLU A 52 3.91 15.38 -7.69
CA GLU A 52 4.04 15.29 -6.23
C GLU A 52 2.81 15.87 -5.51
N SER A 53 2.25 16.96 -6.03
CA SER A 53 1.01 17.56 -5.52
C SER A 53 -0.18 16.62 -5.71
N ASP A 54 -0.33 16.04 -6.90
CA ASP A 54 -1.41 15.10 -7.21
C ASP A 54 -1.32 13.84 -6.35
N ILE A 55 -0.12 13.26 -6.21
CA ILE A 55 0.14 12.11 -5.31
C ILE A 55 -0.28 12.45 -3.88
N THR A 56 0.04 13.65 -3.40
CA THR A 56 -0.31 14.08 -2.04
C THR A 56 -1.82 14.23 -1.87
N GLY A 57 -2.51 14.79 -2.87
CA GLY A 57 -3.97 14.89 -2.90
C GLY A 57 -4.62 13.51 -2.87
N ILE A 58 -4.19 12.60 -3.74
CA ILE A 58 -4.69 11.22 -3.83
C ILE A 58 -4.49 10.48 -2.52
N LYS A 59 -3.29 10.53 -1.92
CA LYS A 59 -3.01 9.88 -0.63
C LYS A 59 -3.90 10.40 0.49
N THR A 60 -4.20 11.70 0.49
CA THR A 60 -5.07 12.32 1.49
C THR A 60 -6.50 11.80 1.36
N GLU A 61 -7.02 11.73 0.13
CA GLU A 61 -8.36 11.18 -0.13
C GLU A 61 -8.43 9.67 0.13
N GLU A 62 -7.41 8.91 -0.25
CA GLU A 62 -7.31 7.48 0.05
C GLU A 62 -7.38 7.24 1.56
N LYS A 63 -6.62 8.00 2.35
CA LYS A 63 -6.67 7.92 3.81
C LYS A 63 -8.07 8.24 4.34
N ARG A 64 -8.69 9.31 3.87
CA ARG A 64 -10.06 9.70 4.29
C ARG A 64 -11.07 8.59 3.99
N LEU A 65 -10.99 7.97 2.81
CA LEU A 65 -11.86 6.86 2.41
C LEU A 65 -11.58 5.60 3.23
N ALA A 66 -10.31 5.29 3.49
CA ALA A 66 -9.90 4.15 4.32
C ALA A 66 -10.41 4.30 5.77
N ASP A 67 -10.29 5.49 6.36
CA ASP A 67 -10.81 5.78 7.70
C ASP A 67 -12.33 5.63 7.74
N ARG A 68 -13.04 6.15 6.73
CA ARG A 68 -14.50 5.97 6.60
C ARG A 68 -14.89 4.49 6.48
N ARG A 69 -14.17 3.73 5.66
CA ARG A 69 -14.37 2.27 5.53
C ARG A 69 -14.21 1.57 6.87
N LYS A 70 -13.15 1.88 7.62
CA LYS A 70 -12.87 1.29 8.93
C LYS A 70 -13.99 1.55 9.95
N VAL A 71 -14.56 2.76 9.96
CA VAL A 71 -15.73 3.09 10.80
C VAL A 71 -16.93 2.24 10.42
N MET A 72 -17.20 2.06 9.13
CA MET A 72 -18.30 1.23 8.64
C MET A 72 -18.09 -0.26 8.98
N GLU A 73 -16.88 -0.79 8.84
CA GLU A 73 -16.51 -2.15 9.24
C GLU A 73 -16.69 -2.37 10.75
N SER A 74 -16.30 -1.39 11.57
CA SER A 74 -16.50 -1.44 13.02
C SER A 74 -17.99 -1.43 13.37
N ASN A 75 -18.78 -0.56 12.74
CA ASN A 75 -20.23 -0.52 12.96
C ASN A 75 -20.93 -1.80 12.50
N LEU A 76 -20.51 -2.38 11.37
CA LEU A 76 -21.02 -3.67 10.90
C LEU A 76 -20.75 -4.77 11.93
N THR A 77 -19.54 -4.79 12.50
CA THR A 77 -19.16 -5.75 13.54
C THR A 77 -20.03 -5.58 14.79
N ARG A 78 -20.16 -4.34 15.28
CA ARG A 78 -21.03 -4.01 16.44
C ARG A 78 -22.47 -4.41 16.22
N ILE A 79 -23.03 -4.21 15.02
CA ILE A 79 -24.40 -4.62 14.72
C ILE A 79 -24.52 -6.14 14.77
N LYS A 80 -23.57 -6.88 14.19
CA LYS A 80 -23.55 -8.35 14.23
C LYS A 80 -23.42 -8.88 15.66
N GLU A 81 -22.57 -8.28 16.48
CA GLU A 81 -22.42 -8.63 17.90
C GLU A 81 -23.73 -8.41 18.66
N ASN A 82 -24.35 -7.23 18.53
CA ASN A 82 -25.66 -6.96 19.13
C ASN A 82 -26.74 -7.94 18.65
N MET A 83 -26.73 -8.32 17.37
CA MET A 83 -27.65 -9.34 16.83
C MET A 83 -27.39 -10.72 17.43
N ALA A 84 -26.13 -11.08 17.66
CA ALA A 84 -25.76 -12.34 18.32
C ALA A 84 -26.19 -12.33 19.79
N ASP A 85 -25.94 -11.24 20.52
CA ASP A 85 -26.35 -11.08 21.92
C ASP A 85 -27.87 -11.16 22.06
N ALA A 86 -28.62 -10.48 21.18
CA ALA A 86 -30.07 -10.59 21.14
C ALA A 86 -30.53 -12.03 20.87
N LEU A 87 -29.89 -12.75 19.96
CA LEU A 87 -30.23 -14.15 19.65
C LEU A 87 -29.95 -15.10 20.83
N LEU A 88 -28.92 -14.82 21.65
CA LEU A 88 -28.60 -15.59 22.85
C LEU A 88 -29.65 -15.45 23.95
N THR A 89 -30.43 -14.35 23.96
CA THR A 89 -31.54 -14.18 24.92
C THR A 89 -32.77 -15.04 24.57
N VAL A 90 -32.83 -15.58 23.35
CA VAL A 90 -33.95 -16.39 22.88
C VAL A 90 -33.67 -17.86 23.15
N GLU A 91 -34.62 -18.54 23.81
CA GLU A 91 -34.52 -19.97 24.09
C GLU A 91 -34.34 -20.79 22.79
N GLY A 92 -33.31 -21.63 22.75
CA GLY A 92 -32.93 -22.40 21.57
C GLY A 92 -32.05 -21.67 20.55
N ASN A 93 -31.67 -20.41 20.81
CA ASN A 93 -30.72 -19.62 20.00
C ASN A 93 -31.04 -19.59 18.50
N ARG A 94 -32.33 -19.63 18.15
CA ARG A 94 -32.82 -19.69 16.77
C ARG A 94 -34.11 -18.89 16.63
N VAL A 95 -34.13 -17.96 15.67
CA VAL A 95 -35.30 -17.14 15.35
C VAL A 95 -35.56 -17.20 13.85
N LYS A 96 -36.79 -17.51 13.45
CA LYS A 96 -37.25 -17.43 12.05
C LYS A 96 -38.26 -16.28 11.92
N THR A 97 -37.96 -15.32 11.05
CA THR A 97 -38.88 -14.25 10.65
C THR A 97 -39.45 -14.55 9.26
N GLU A 98 -40.33 -13.68 8.77
CA GLU A 98 -40.89 -13.77 7.42
C GLU A 98 -39.80 -13.73 6.34
N LYS A 99 -38.73 -12.96 6.56
CA LYS A 99 -37.69 -12.70 5.55
C LYS A 99 -36.36 -13.41 5.82
N PHE A 100 -36.04 -13.73 7.08
CA PHE A 100 -34.72 -14.25 7.46
C PHE A 100 -34.81 -15.33 8.54
N THR A 101 -33.81 -16.20 8.60
CA THR A 101 -33.62 -17.14 9.71
C THR A 101 -32.27 -16.87 10.36
N PHE A 102 -32.28 -16.66 11.68
CA PHE A 102 -31.10 -16.40 12.50
C PHE A 102 -30.82 -17.63 13.36
N SER A 103 -29.59 -18.13 13.31
CA SER A 103 -29.11 -19.23 14.13
C SER A 103 -27.60 -19.19 14.20
N PHE A 104 -27.00 -19.64 15.31
CA PHE A 104 -25.56 -19.86 15.35
C PHE A 104 -25.16 -21.06 14.50
N ARG A 105 -24.12 -20.89 13.70
CA ARG A 105 -23.42 -21.99 13.04
C ARG A 105 -22.29 -22.44 13.95
N LYS A 106 -22.17 -23.75 14.16
CA LYS A 106 -20.98 -24.32 14.82
C LYS A 106 -19.82 -24.27 13.83
N SER A 107 -18.70 -23.67 14.25
CA SER A 107 -17.41 -23.75 13.57
C SER A 107 -16.36 -24.21 14.56
N THR A 108 -15.51 -25.13 14.15
CA THR A 108 -14.40 -25.62 14.97
C THR A 108 -13.11 -24.96 14.47
N SER A 109 -12.39 -24.29 15.36
CA SER A 109 -11.02 -23.80 15.11
C SER A 109 -10.06 -24.49 16.07
N VAL A 110 -8.82 -24.69 15.62
CA VAL A 110 -7.75 -25.21 16.47
C VAL A 110 -7.21 -24.03 17.27
N GLN A 111 -7.42 -24.04 18.59
CA GLN A 111 -6.80 -23.09 19.50
C GLN A 111 -5.47 -23.68 19.98
N ILE A 112 -4.38 -22.98 19.66
CA ILE A 112 -3.04 -23.35 20.14
C ILE A 112 -2.81 -22.65 21.48
N ASN A 113 -2.75 -23.43 22.56
CA ASN A 113 -2.51 -22.91 23.91
C ASN A 113 -1.04 -22.92 24.31
N ASN A 114 -0.22 -23.76 23.65
CA ASN A 114 1.22 -23.85 23.90
C ASN A 114 1.93 -24.34 22.63
N ASP A 115 2.60 -23.42 21.94
CA ASP A 115 3.35 -23.68 20.71
C ASP A 115 4.47 -24.72 20.92
N ALA A 116 5.07 -24.79 22.12
CA ALA A 116 6.18 -25.68 22.43
C ALA A 116 5.75 -27.15 22.62
N ALA A 117 4.46 -27.40 22.84
CA ALA A 117 3.90 -28.75 22.96
C ALA A 117 3.42 -29.30 21.59
N ILE A 118 3.47 -28.49 20.52
CA ILE A 118 3.04 -28.91 19.19
C ILE A 118 4.11 -29.82 18.56
N PRO A 119 3.74 -31.01 18.09
CA PRO A 119 4.66 -31.88 17.37
C PRO A 119 5.25 -31.17 16.14
N PRO A 120 6.57 -31.33 15.85
CA PRO A 120 7.23 -30.66 14.73
C PRO A 120 6.58 -30.86 13.36
N GLN A 121 5.82 -31.95 13.18
CA GLN A 121 5.07 -32.24 11.95
C GLN A 121 3.98 -31.19 11.59
N PHE A 122 3.57 -30.35 12.54
CA PHE A 122 2.58 -29.28 12.33
C PHE A 122 3.21 -27.87 12.32
N ILE A 123 4.53 -27.77 12.47
CA ILE A 123 5.26 -26.49 12.55
C ILE A 123 5.93 -26.22 11.20
N LYS A 124 5.58 -25.10 10.57
CA LYS A 124 6.27 -24.60 9.36
C LYS A 124 7.22 -23.47 9.76
N VAL A 125 8.53 -23.70 9.60
CA VAL A 125 9.54 -22.68 9.89
C VAL A 125 9.81 -21.88 8.61
N GLU A 126 9.47 -20.59 8.61
CA GLU A 126 9.89 -19.66 7.56
C GLU A 126 11.28 -19.11 7.89
N LYS A 127 12.25 -19.35 6.99
CA LYS A 127 13.60 -18.77 7.09
C LYS A 127 13.58 -17.36 6.53
N THR A 128 13.56 -16.35 7.40
CA THR A 128 13.67 -14.95 7.02
C THR A 128 15.14 -14.53 6.98
N ILE A 129 15.54 -13.81 5.93
CA ILE A 129 16.89 -13.28 5.77
C ILE A 129 16.88 -11.82 6.23
N SER A 130 17.63 -11.49 7.27
CA SER A 130 17.81 -10.11 7.72
C SER A 130 18.77 -9.37 6.80
N ARG A 131 18.23 -8.66 5.80
CA ARG A 131 19.02 -7.81 4.90
C ARG A 131 19.74 -6.67 5.65
N ALA A 132 19.19 -6.21 6.77
CA ALA A 132 19.78 -5.15 7.58
C ALA A 132 21.07 -5.60 8.29
N ASP A 133 21.07 -6.80 8.85
CA ASP A 133 22.25 -7.35 9.51
C ASP A 133 23.30 -7.79 8.48
N LEU A 134 22.87 -8.33 7.33
CA LEU A 134 23.74 -8.54 6.17
C LEU A 134 24.41 -7.23 5.72
N ALA A 135 23.66 -6.14 5.60
CA ALA A 135 24.22 -4.85 5.20
C ALA A 135 25.22 -4.29 6.23
N LYS A 136 25.01 -4.51 7.53
CA LYS A 136 25.96 -4.12 8.58
C LYS A 136 27.24 -4.94 8.52
N ALA A 137 27.13 -6.26 8.39
CA ALA A 137 28.28 -7.17 8.31
C ALA A 137 29.12 -6.91 7.05
N LEU A 138 28.47 -6.74 5.89
CA LEU A 138 29.15 -6.37 4.64
C LEU A 138 29.84 -5.00 4.74
N LYS A 139 29.25 -4.01 5.43
CA LYS A 139 29.88 -2.71 5.68
C LYS A 139 31.03 -2.78 6.69
N ALA A 140 31.02 -3.75 7.59
CA ALA A 140 32.09 -4.00 8.56
C ALA A 140 33.28 -4.78 7.93
N GLY A 141 33.17 -5.20 6.66
CA GLY A 141 34.22 -5.90 5.93
C GLY A 141 34.12 -7.43 5.98
N GLU A 142 33.04 -7.99 6.53
CA GLU A 142 32.81 -9.44 6.47
C GLU A 142 32.38 -9.86 5.06
N GLN A 143 33.04 -10.86 4.48
CA GLN A 143 32.59 -11.47 3.24
C GLN A 143 31.50 -12.51 3.53
N ILE A 144 30.29 -12.28 3.02
CA ILE A 144 29.17 -13.21 3.12
C ILE A 144 28.87 -13.76 1.74
N GLU A 145 29.08 -15.07 1.54
CA GLU A 145 28.70 -15.75 0.30
C GLU A 145 27.20 -15.55 0.02
N GLY A 146 26.89 -14.96 -1.13
CA GLY A 146 25.51 -14.69 -1.57
C GLY A 146 24.97 -13.28 -1.27
N ALA A 147 25.76 -12.37 -0.70
CA ALA A 147 25.36 -10.97 -0.52
C ALA A 147 26.46 -9.99 -0.95
N GLN A 148 26.10 -8.95 -1.69
CA GLN A 148 27.01 -7.90 -2.18
C GLN A 148 26.44 -6.51 -1.89
N LEU A 149 27.31 -5.56 -1.58
CA LEU A 149 26.94 -4.16 -1.41
C LEU A 149 26.91 -3.50 -2.80
N VAL A 150 25.74 -2.98 -3.19
CA VAL A 150 25.56 -2.23 -4.46
C VAL A 150 25.29 -0.77 -4.13
N GLU A 151 26.13 0.13 -4.62
CA GLU A 151 25.93 1.58 -4.52
C GLU A 151 25.10 2.08 -5.71
N ASN A 152 23.97 2.71 -5.42
CA ASN A 152 23.11 3.37 -6.41
C ASN A 152 23.13 4.88 -6.15
N GLN A 153 23.29 5.68 -7.20
CA GLN A 153 23.18 7.14 -7.13
C GLN A 153 21.77 7.57 -7.53
N SER A 154 21.12 8.41 -6.73
CA SER A 154 19.81 9.01 -7.05
C SER A 154 19.92 10.52 -7.13
N LEU A 155 19.35 11.12 -8.17
CA LEU A 155 19.26 12.58 -8.34
C LEU A 155 18.34 13.19 -7.27
N SER A 156 18.75 14.30 -6.64
CA SER A 156 17.96 15.03 -5.65
C SER A 156 17.71 16.45 -6.14
N ILE A 157 16.45 16.89 -6.09
CA ILE A 157 16.01 18.26 -6.37
C ILE A 157 15.66 18.89 -5.01
N ARG A 158 16.16 20.09 -4.72
CA ARG A 158 15.83 20.87 -3.51
C ARG A 158 15.09 22.14 -3.90
#